data_AF-A0A957ZCF8-F1
#
_entry.id   AF-A0A957ZCF8-F1
#
_cell.length_a   1.000
_cell.length_b   1.000
_cell.length_c   1.000
_cell.angle_alpha   90.00
_cell.angle_beta   90.00
_cell.angle_gamma   90.00
#
_symmetry.space_group_name_H-M   'P 1'
#
loop_
_entity.id
_entity.type
_entity.pdbx_description
1 polymer ?
#
loop_
_entity_poly.entity_id
_entity_poly.type
_entity_poly.pdbx_seq_one_letter_code
_entity_poly.pdbx_strand_id
1 'polypeptide(L)'
;MGPRTREETLAEITDLRKRIVDDGEDFGEIAKEYSDDPGSGAQGGDLGWFGPGAMVAPFEEAAFSLPIGEVSEPISTTFGYHLIEVLEKDDARPKDESQLQQERTQAYQDWLQA
;
A
#
# COMPACT_ATOMS: atom_id res chain seq x y z
N MET A 1 -21.59 2.26 13.79
CA MET A 1 -21.50 1.13 12.83
C MET A 1 -20.73 0.03 13.53
N GLY A 2 -21.25 -1.22 13.55
CA GLY A 2 -20.52 -2.35 14.15
C GLY A 2 -19.23 -2.64 13.37
N PRO A 3 -18.30 -3.45 13.92
CA PRO A 3 -17.11 -3.83 13.18
C PRO A 3 -17.50 -4.58 11.90
N ARG A 4 -17.04 -4.09 10.74
CA ARG A 4 -17.19 -4.81 9.46
C ARG A 4 -16.52 -6.18 9.58
N THR A 5 -17.17 -7.22 9.11
CA THR A 5 -16.55 -8.54 9.01
C THR A 5 -15.54 -8.56 7.86
N ARG A 6 -14.57 -9.49 7.91
CA ARG A 6 -13.59 -9.64 6.82
C ARG A 6 -14.23 -9.96 5.46
N GLU A 7 -15.38 -10.61 5.46
CA GLU A 7 -16.11 -10.92 4.23
C GLU A 7 -16.77 -9.66 3.66
N GLU A 8 -17.42 -8.85 4.51
CA GLU A 8 -18.00 -7.57 4.11
C GLU A 8 -16.94 -6.60 3.61
N THR A 9 -15.80 -6.49 4.31
CA THR A 9 -14.68 -5.65 3.86
C THR A 9 -14.10 -6.13 2.54
N LEU A 10 -14.01 -7.45 2.31
CA LEU A 10 -13.55 -7.98 1.03
C LEU A 10 -14.53 -7.66 -0.10
N ALA A 11 -15.84 -7.80 0.14
CA ALA A 11 -16.85 -7.45 -0.84
C ALA A 11 -16.82 -5.95 -1.18
N GLU A 12 -16.72 -5.09 -0.16
CA GLU A 12 -16.62 -3.65 -0.31
C GLU A 12 -15.39 -3.23 -1.09
N ILE A 13 -14.20 -3.68 -0.70
CA ILE A 13 -12.95 -3.30 -1.38
C ILE A 13 -12.90 -3.83 -2.82
N THR A 14 -13.53 -4.97 -3.10
CA THR A 14 -13.66 -5.50 -4.46
C THR A 14 -14.55 -4.60 -5.32
N ASP A 15 -15.65 -4.08 -4.77
CA ASP A 15 -16.51 -3.12 -5.45
C ASP A 15 -15.79 -1.79 -5.71
N LEU A 16 -15.05 -1.28 -4.73
CA LEU A 16 -14.23 -0.07 -4.88
C LEU A 16 -13.20 -0.22 -5.99
N ARG A 17 -12.51 -1.38 -6.06
CA ARG A 17 -11.59 -1.68 -7.16
C ARG A 17 -12.29 -1.62 -8.51
N LYS A 18 -13.49 -2.21 -8.60
CA LYS A 18 -14.28 -2.22 -9.84
C LYS A 18 -14.61 -0.81 -10.29
N ARG A 19 -15.02 0.07 -9.37
CA ARG A 19 -15.28 1.49 -9.67
C ARG A 19 -14.05 2.20 -10.24
N ILE A 20 -12.86 1.89 -9.72
CA ILE A 20 -11.61 2.47 -10.21
C ILE A 20 -11.26 1.93 -11.61
N VAL A 21 -11.29 0.60 -11.79
CA VAL A 21 -10.78 -0.06 -13.01
C VAL A 21 -11.79 -0.06 -14.16
N ASP A 22 -13.06 -0.33 -13.88
CA ASP A 22 -14.11 -0.48 -14.90
C ASP A 22 -14.79 0.86 -15.21
N ASP A 23 -15.09 1.65 -14.16
CA ASP A 23 -15.84 2.90 -14.29
C ASP A 23 -14.93 4.14 -14.38
N GLY A 24 -13.63 3.98 -14.11
CA GLY A 24 -12.62 5.04 -14.24
C GLY A 24 -12.67 6.08 -13.13
N GLU A 25 -13.16 5.72 -11.94
CA GLU A 25 -13.11 6.61 -10.78
C GLU A 25 -11.67 6.85 -10.31
N ASP A 26 -11.40 8.05 -9.80
CA ASP A 26 -10.07 8.44 -9.31
C ASP A 26 -9.73 7.68 -8.02
N PHE A 27 -8.57 7.00 -8.01
CA PHE A 27 -8.10 6.23 -6.86
C PHE A 27 -7.97 7.11 -5.61
N GLY A 28 -7.46 8.33 -5.76
CA GLY A 28 -7.24 9.27 -4.66
C GLY A 28 -8.55 9.72 -4.02
N GLU A 29 -9.59 9.96 -4.81
CA GLU A 29 -10.92 10.29 -4.28
C GLU A 29 -11.55 9.09 -3.55
N ILE A 30 -11.45 7.88 -4.10
CA ILE A 30 -11.89 6.64 -3.42
C ILE A 30 -11.12 6.45 -2.10
N ALA A 31 -9.81 6.67 -2.11
CA ALA A 31 -8.99 6.54 -0.91
C ALA A 31 -9.37 7.57 0.17
N LYS A 32 -9.68 8.83 -0.20
CA LYS A 32 -10.14 9.84 0.76
C LYS A 32 -11.46 9.49 1.43
N GLU A 33 -12.36 8.84 0.70
CA GLU A 33 -13.70 8.52 1.19
C GLU A 33 -13.73 7.21 1.99
N TYR A 34 -12.97 6.20 1.56
CA TYR A 34 -13.10 4.82 2.07
C TYR A 34 -11.87 4.27 2.80
N SER A 35 -10.70 4.91 2.68
CA SER A 35 -9.49 4.40 3.35
C SER A 35 -9.55 4.63 4.85
N ASP A 36 -9.37 3.55 5.61
CA ASP A 36 -9.21 3.58 7.06
C ASP A 36 -7.77 3.90 7.49
N ASP A 37 -6.82 4.11 6.56
CA ASP A 37 -5.44 4.45 6.89
C ASP A 37 -5.33 5.93 7.34
N PRO A 38 -5.01 6.21 8.61
CA PRO A 38 -4.89 7.59 9.10
C PRO A 38 -3.69 8.33 8.50
N GLY A 39 -2.68 7.63 7.97
CA GLY A 39 -1.46 8.24 7.43
C GLY A 39 -1.65 8.79 6.03
N SER A 40 -2.28 8.02 5.14
CA SER A 40 -2.40 8.34 3.72
C SER A 40 -3.83 8.59 3.24
N GLY A 41 -4.86 8.07 3.93
CA GLY A 41 -6.25 8.11 3.46
C GLY A 41 -6.72 9.53 3.12
N ALA A 42 -6.54 10.48 4.05
CA ALA A 42 -6.91 11.89 3.82
C ALA A 42 -6.13 12.58 2.68
N GLN A 43 -5.00 12.00 2.26
CA GLN A 43 -4.14 12.48 1.18
C GLN A 43 -4.35 11.68 -0.12
N GLY A 44 -5.44 10.90 -0.21
CA GLY A 44 -5.73 10.08 -1.38
C GLY A 44 -4.90 8.80 -1.46
N GLY A 45 -4.46 8.28 -0.32
CA GLY A 45 -3.67 7.05 -0.27
C GLY A 45 -2.21 7.23 -0.69
N ASP A 46 -1.74 8.47 -0.83
CA ASP A 46 -0.35 8.74 -1.21
C ASP A 46 0.63 8.35 -0.09
N LEU A 47 1.49 7.38 -0.39
CA LEU A 47 2.54 6.86 0.50
C LEU A 47 3.92 7.44 0.15
N GLY A 48 4.02 8.22 -0.92
CA GLY A 48 5.28 8.68 -1.47
C GLY A 48 6.18 7.54 -1.96
N TRP A 49 7.48 7.82 -2.02
CA TRP A 49 8.49 6.85 -2.46
C TRP A 49 8.95 5.99 -1.28
N PHE A 50 8.80 4.68 -1.40
CA PHE A 50 9.32 3.72 -0.43
C PHE A 50 10.21 2.68 -1.11
N GLY A 51 11.12 2.10 -0.34
CA GLY A 51 12.01 1.03 -0.77
C GLY A 51 11.69 -0.30 -0.09
N PRO A 52 12.41 -1.38 -0.44
CA PRO A 52 12.25 -2.69 0.19
C PRO A 52 12.43 -2.63 1.72
N GLY A 53 11.60 -3.36 2.45
CA GLY A 53 11.58 -3.39 3.91
C GLY A 53 10.85 -2.22 4.57
N ALA A 54 10.25 -1.30 3.78
CA ALA A 54 9.47 -0.19 4.33
C ALA A 54 8.02 -0.58 4.66
N MET A 55 7.48 -1.59 3.96
CA MET A 55 6.08 -2.03 4.09
C MET A 55 6.00 -3.50 4.53
N VAL A 56 4.82 -3.94 4.96
CA VAL A 56 4.61 -5.37 5.28
C VAL A 56 4.73 -6.24 4.02
N ALA A 57 5.33 -7.42 4.17
CA ALA A 57 5.63 -8.34 3.05
C ALA A 57 4.50 -8.50 2.00
N PRO A 58 3.24 -8.81 2.36
CA PRO A 58 2.19 -8.98 1.36
C PRO A 58 1.86 -7.70 0.58
N PHE A 59 1.98 -6.53 1.21
CA PHE A 59 1.79 -5.24 0.55
C PHE A 59 2.95 -4.94 -0.39
N GLU A 60 4.17 -5.16 0.10
CA GLU A 60 5.40 -4.92 -0.63
C GLU A 60 5.51 -5.79 -1.89
N GLU A 61 5.24 -7.10 -1.77
CA GLU A 61 5.22 -8.03 -2.89
C GLU A 61 4.22 -7.62 -3.98
N ALA A 62 3.03 -7.18 -3.58
CA ALA A 62 2.02 -6.69 -4.50
C ALA A 62 2.47 -5.40 -5.18
N ALA A 63 2.96 -4.40 -4.44
CA ALA A 63 3.42 -3.13 -5.00
C ALA A 63 4.59 -3.31 -5.99
N PHE A 64 5.58 -4.14 -5.66
CA PHE A 64 6.73 -4.34 -6.56
C PHE A 64 6.41 -5.21 -7.78
N SER A 65 5.42 -6.11 -7.70
CA SER A 65 5.00 -6.94 -8.84
C SER A 65 4.01 -6.24 -9.78
N LEU A 66 3.25 -5.27 -9.29
CA LEU A 66 2.20 -4.59 -10.06
C LEU A 66 2.78 -3.69 -11.17
N PRO A 67 2.25 -3.71 -12.40
CA PRO A 67 2.65 -2.74 -13.43
C PRO A 67 2.34 -1.30 -13.02
N ILE A 68 3.09 -0.35 -13.59
CA ILE A 68 2.83 1.09 -13.37
C ILE A 68 1.47 1.45 -13.99
N GLY A 69 0.65 2.16 -13.22
CA GLY A 69 -0.71 2.60 -13.58
C GLY A 69 -1.79 1.52 -13.44
N GLU A 70 -1.46 0.34 -12.91
CA GLU A 70 -2.45 -0.68 -12.59
C GLU A 70 -2.84 -0.66 -11.12
N VAL A 71 -4.06 -1.15 -10.84
CA VAL A 71 -4.59 -1.32 -9.49
C VAL A 71 -4.62 -2.80 -9.14
N SER A 72 -4.07 -3.14 -7.97
CA SER A 72 -3.94 -4.51 -7.50
C SER A 72 -5.31 -5.15 -7.24
N GLU A 73 -5.33 -6.48 -7.15
CA GLU A 73 -6.42 -7.18 -6.44
C GLU A 73 -6.38 -6.85 -4.94
N PRO A 74 -7.48 -7.09 -4.19
CA PRO A 74 -7.49 -6.90 -2.73
C PRO A 74 -6.41 -7.71 -2.01
N ILE A 75 -5.47 -7.02 -1.38
CA ILE A 75 -4.35 -7.64 -0.66
C ILE A 75 -4.71 -7.76 0.82
N SER A 76 -4.66 -8.98 1.37
CA SER A 76 -4.89 -9.20 2.80
C SER A 76 -3.61 -9.01 3.59
N THR A 77 -3.67 -8.19 4.64
CA THR A 77 -2.58 -8.00 5.61
C THR A 77 -3.10 -8.14 7.04
N THR A 78 -2.20 -7.98 8.01
CA THR A 78 -2.56 -7.93 9.43
C THR A 78 -3.46 -6.74 9.76
N PHE A 79 -3.45 -5.69 8.94
CA PHE A 79 -4.22 -4.46 9.16
C PHE A 79 -5.59 -4.47 8.48
N GLY A 80 -5.85 -5.37 7.53
CA GLY A 80 -7.11 -5.41 6.78
C GLY A 80 -6.89 -5.81 5.33
N TYR A 81 -7.70 -5.23 4.44
CA TYR A 81 -7.54 -5.36 3.00
C TYR A 81 -7.07 -4.05 2.38
N HIS A 82 -6.25 -4.16 1.34
CA HIS A 82 -5.58 -3.03 0.70
C HIS A 82 -5.75 -3.12 -0.81
N LEU A 83 -5.95 -1.97 -1.46
CA LEU A 83 -5.72 -1.80 -2.89
C LEU A 83 -4.47 -0.96 -3.07
N ILE A 84 -3.70 -1.27 -4.10
CA ILE A 84 -2.44 -0.59 -4.40
C ILE A 84 -2.50 -0.13 -5.84
N GLU A 85 -2.19 1.13 -6.08
CA GLU A 85 -1.88 1.66 -7.41
C GLU A 85 -0.40 2.07 -7.43
N VAL A 86 0.33 1.64 -8.46
CA VAL A 86 1.74 2.02 -8.61
C VAL A 86 1.85 3.16 -9.60
N LEU A 87 2.18 4.35 -9.09
CA LEU A 87 2.32 5.54 -9.94
C LEU A 87 3.66 5.57 -10.68
N GLU A 88 4.75 5.19 -10.02
CA GLU A 88 6.11 5.25 -10.57
C GLU A 88 7.00 4.14 -9.98
N LYS A 89 8.05 3.76 -10.72
CA LYS A 89 9.15 2.87 -10.24
C LYS A 89 10.49 3.42 -10.72
N ASP A 90 11.48 3.47 -9.83
CA ASP A 90 12.83 3.93 -10.14
C ASP A 90 13.87 3.20 -9.27
N ASP A 91 14.56 2.23 -9.87
CA ASP A 91 15.60 1.44 -9.22
C ASP A 91 16.88 2.24 -8.94
N ALA A 92 17.05 3.41 -9.59
CA ALA A 92 18.22 4.27 -9.45
C ALA A 92 17.95 5.47 -8.53
N ARG A 93 16.76 5.56 -7.93
CA ARG A 93 16.40 6.68 -7.06
C ARG A 93 17.35 6.76 -5.86
N PRO A 94 18.03 7.90 -5.64
CA PRO A 94 18.85 8.10 -4.45
C PRO A 94 17.98 7.99 -3.20
N LYS A 95 18.42 7.18 -2.24
CA LYS A 95 17.77 7.07 -0.93
C LYS A 95 18.11 8.29 -0.09
N ASP A 96 17.13 8.83 0.60
CA ASP A 96 17.36 9.90 1.57
C ASP A 96 17.99 9.38 2.88
N GLU A 97 18.43 10.29 3.75
CA GLU A 97 19.07 9.91 5.02
C GLU A 97 18.16 9.08 5.94
N SER A 98 16.85 9.32 5.92
CA SER A 98 15.89 8.58 6.73
C SER A 98 15.78 7.14 6.26
N GLN A 99 15.66 6.94 4.95
CA GLN A 99 15.62 5.62 4.32
C GLN A 99 16.93 4.84 4.59
N LEU A 100 18.08 5.50 4.42
CA LEU A 100 19.39 4.89 4.73
C LEU A 100 19.52 4.52 6.21
N GLN A 101 19.02 5.36 7.11
CA GLN A 101 19.08 5.09 8.55
C GLN A 101 18.17 3.92 8.94
N GLN A 102 16.99 3.80 8.32
CA GLN A 102 16.07 2.70 8.54
C GLN A 102 16.70 1.36 8.12
N GLU A 103 17.29 1.30 6.93
CA GLU A 103 17.98 0.10 6.43
C GLU A 103 19.16 -0.31 7.32
N ARG A 104 19.97 0.65 7.77
CA ARG A 104 21.06 0.38 8.71
C ARG A 104 20.56 -0.17 10.03
N THR A 105 19.48 0.40 10.55
CA THR A 105 18.86 -0.06 11.80
C THR A 105 18.35 -1.48 11.66
N GLN A 106 17.63 -1.76 10.57
CA GLN A 106 17.07 -3.09 10.30
C GLN A 106 18.19 -4.13 10.14
N ALA A 107 19.19 -3.85 9.30
CA ALA A 107 20.33 -4.76 9.10
C ALA A 107 21.09 -5.05 10.40
N TYR A 108 21.21 -4.06 11.29
CA TYR A 108 21.82 -4.25 12.61
C TYR A 108 20.96 -5.13 13.54
N GLN A 109 19.63 -4.95 13.54
CA GLN A 109 18.73 -5.79 14.32
C GLN A 109 18.74 -7.24 13.82
N ASP A 110 18.72 -7.43 12.50
CA ASP A 110 18.77 -8.76 11.88
C ASP A 110 20.09 -9.46 12.23
N TRP A 111 21.21 -8.73 12.20
CA TRP A 111 22.50 -9.24 12.62
C TRP A 111 22.54 -9.67 14.09
N LEU A 112 21.85 -8.96 14.99
CA LEU A 112 21.78 -9.33 16.41
C LEU A 112 20.93 -10.58 16.66
N GLN A 113 20.00 -10.91 15.76
CA GLN A 113 19.10 -12.05 15.88
C GLN A 113 19.57 -13.28 15.10
N ALA A 114 20.64 -13.16 14.31
CA ALA A 114 21.27 -14.23 13.54
C ALA A 114 22.32 -15.00 14.37
#